data_AF-A0A9P6PKC6-F1
#
_entry.id   AF-A0A9P6PKC6-F1
#
_cell.length_a   1.000
_cell.length_b   1.000
_cell.length_c   1.000
_cell.angle_alpha   90.00
_cell.angle_beta   90.00
_cell.angle_gamma   90.00
#
_symmetry.space_group_name_H-M   'P 1'
#
loop_
_entity.id
_entity.type
_entity.pdbx_description
1 polymer ?
#
loop_
_entity_poly.entity_id
_entity_poly.type
_entity_poly.pdbx_seq_one_letter_code
_entity_poly.pdbx_strand_id
1 'polypeptide(L)'
;METSLGKSLVLWSKNMTPQGQKSAASYNSLYESFVEAMMEGRKEQTDTLKGHMNVVMASMMEEMAKNQAQLLEKDRENKDMQKQMQEMQENMAVMQQEALNRLVVIQSRVQAILTQTYELFEYPIPRLFIVLPKEQELWDKLNPFTHKFKVYFLCECGDHTKKKSSSSSNISHHIHLAKHPGYDLLRPTEFFEKYGPYLLTMMEM
;
A
#
# COMPACT_ATOMS: atom_id res chain seq x y z
N MET A 1 -20.76 -1.32 -67.12
CA MET A 1 -21.87 -1.13 -66.16
C MET A 1 -21.53 -1.95 -64.94
N GLU A 2 -21.16 -1.33 -63.80
CA GLU A 2 -21.00 -2.08 -62.55
C GLU A 2 -22.38 -2.52 -62.05
N THR A 3 -22.62 -3.82 -61.96
CA THR A 3 -23.86 -4.36 -61.41
C THR A 3 -23.89 -4.16 -59.89
N SER A 4 -25.09 -3.94 -59.33
CA SER A 4 -25.33 -3.76 -57.89
C SER A 4 -24.71 -4.86 -57.02
N LEU A 5 -24.66 -6.09 -57.55
CA LEU A 5 -24.03 -7.26 -56.92
C LEU A 5 -22.51 -7.12 -56.78
N GLY A 6 -21.81 -6.59 -57.79
CA GLY A 6 -20.36 -6.43 -57.76
C GLY A 6 -19.89 -5.46 -56.68
N LYS A 7 -20.64 -4.38 -56.43
CA LYS A 7 -20.34 -3.38 -55.39
C LYS A 7 -20.48 -3.95 -53.97
N SER A 8 -21.52 -4.75 -53.74
CA SER A 8 -21.76 -5.39 -52.45
C SER A 8 -20.68 -6.43 -52.11
N LEU A 9 -20.23 -7.20 -53.11
CA LEU A 9 -19.16 -8.19 -52.96
C LEU A 9 -17.80 -7.54 -52.66
N VAL A 10 -17.48 -6.42 -53.33
CA VAL A 10 -16.26 -5.66 -53.06
C VAL A 10 -16.24 -5.09 -51.64
N LEU A 11 -17.37 -4.55 -51.16
CA LEU A 11 -17.46 -4.02 -49.80
C LEU A 11 -17.28 -5.12 -48.74
N TRP A 12 -17.86 -6.30 -48.97
CA TRP A 12 -17.71 -7.47 -48.11
C TRP A 12 -16.29 -8.03 -48.09
N SER A 13 -15.61 -8.05 -49.24
CA SER A 13 -14.26 -8.59 -49.35
C SER A 13 -13.23 -7.85 -48.45
N LYS A 14 -13.47 -6.58 -48.11
CA LYS A 14 -12.54 -5.77 -47.29
C LYS A 14 -12.31 -6.32 -45.88
N ASN A 15 -13.29 -7.03 -45.33
CA ASN A 15 -13.20 -7.63 -44.00
C ASN A 15 -12.83 -9.12 -44.04
N MET A 16 -12.54 -9.66 -45.23
CA MET A 16 -12.10 -11.04 -45.40
C MET A 16 -10.58 -11.18 -45.26
N THR A 17 -10.15 -12.41 -45.02
CA THR A 17 -8.76 -12.85 -45.16
C THR A 17 -8.21 -12.49 -46.55
N PRO A 18 -6.88 -12.39 -46.72
CA PRO A 18 -6.26 -12.18 -48.03
C PRO A 18 -6.64 -13.23 -49.07
N GLN A 19 -6.97 -14.45 -48.62
CA GLN A 19 -7.44 -15.54 -49.48
C GLN A 19 -8.92 -15.35 -49.88
N GLY A 20 -9.80 -14.99 -48.94
CA GLY A 20 -11.20 -14.63 -49.25
C GLY A 20 -11.33 -13.43 -50.20
N GLN A 21 -10.43 -12.44 -50.08
CA GLN A 21 -10.35 -11.32 -51.02
C GLN A 21 -10.02 -11.77 -52.44
N LYS A 22 -9.07 -12.70 -52.60
CA LYS A 22 -8.72 -13.29 -53.91
C LYS A 22 -9.88 -14.08 -54.50
N SER A 23 -10.58 -14.86 -53.68
CA SER A 23 -11.76 -15.64 -54.10
C SER A 23 -12.91 -14.73 -54.55
N ALA A 24 -13.17 -13.63 -53.86
CA ALA A 24 -14.19 -12.64 -54.25
C ALA A 24 -13.84 -11.92 -55.56
N ALA A 25 -12.57 -11.54 -55.75
CA ALA A 25 -12.10 -10.95 -57.00
C ALA A 25 -12.21 -11.93 -58.18
N SER A 26 -11.85 -13.20 -57.96
CA SER A 26 -11.98 -14.28 -58.95
C SER A 26 -13.44 -14.52 -59.33
N TYR A 27 -14.36 -14.51 -58.35
CA TYR A 27 -15.79 -14.64 -58.59
C TYR A 27 -16.35 -13.48 -59.43
N ASN A 28 -15.96 -12.23 -59.14
CA ASN A 28 -16.39 -11.08 -59.94
C ASN A 28 -15.92 -11.19 -61.40
N SER A 29 -14.66 -11.56 -61.63
CA SER A 29 -14.11 -11.78 -62.98
C SER A 29 -14.86 -12.88 -63.75
N LEU A 30 -15.17 -14.00 -63.07
CA LEU A 30 -15.96 -15.09 -63.64
C LEU A 30 -17.40 -14.67 -63.95
N TYR A 31 -18.00 -13.84 -63.09
CA TYR A 31 -19.36 -13.31 -63.31
C TYR A 31 -19.41 -12.39 -64.53
N GLU A 32 -18.45 -11.48 -64.69
CA GLU A 32 -18.36 -10.61 -65.86
C GLU A 32 -18.22 -11.43 -67.15
N SER A 33 -17.32 -12.41 -67.14
CA SER A 33 -17.12 -13.34 -68.28
C SER A 33 -18.38 -14.15 -68.59
N PHE A 34 -19.14 -14.55 -67.56
CA PHE A 34 -20.40 -15.27 -67.71
C PHE A 34 -21.49 -14.41 -68.35
N VAL A 35 -21.61 -13.15 -67.93
CA VAL A 35 -22.56 -12.19 -68.52
C VAL A 35 -22.22 -11.93 -69.98
N GLU A 36 -20.95 -11.75 -70.31
CA GLU A 36 -20.48 -11.57 -71.69
C GLU A 36 -20.79 -12.80 -72.57
N ALA A 37 -20.45 -14.01 -72.09
CA ALA A 37 -20.75 -15.24 -72.81
C ALA A 37 -22.27 -15.49 -73.01
N MET A 38 -23.11 -15.06 -72.06
CA MET A 38 -24.57 -15.09 -72.21
C MET A 38 -25.05 -14.13 -73.31
N MET A 39 -24.52 -12.91 -73.34
CA MET A 39 -24.89 -11.90 -74.33
C MET A 39 -24.52 -12.33 -75.76
N GLU A 40 -23.43 -13.09 -75.90
CA GLU A 40 -22.96 -13.61 -77.19
C GLU A 40 -23.56 -14.97 -77.58
N GLY A 41 -24.47 -15.53 -76.77
CA GLY A 41 -25.17 -16.78 -77.07
C GLY A 41 -24.30 -18.06 -77.01
N ARG A 42 -23.12 -18.01 -76.38
CA ARG A 42 -22.18 -19.13 -76.30
C ARG A 42 -22.56 -20.11 -75.17
N LYS A 43 -23.56 -20.96 -75.42
CA LYS A 43 -24.13 -21.91 -74.42
C LYS A 43 -23.09 -22.78 -73.70
N GLU A 44 -22.17 -23.41 -74.43
CA GLU A 44 -21.18 -24.31 -73.85
C GLU A 44 -20.19 -23.59 -72.91
N GLN A 45 -19.84 -22.34 -73.26
CA GLN A 45 -18.99 -21.50 -72.42
C GLN A 45 -19.72 -21.01 -71.17
N THR A 46 -21.02 -20.70 -71.28
CA THR A 46 -21.84 -20.32 -70.12
C THR A 46 -22.00 -21.46 -69.11
N ASP A 47 -22.17 -22.70 -69.57
CA ASP A 47 -22.29 -23.87 -68.67
C ASP A 47 -20.97 -24.13 -67.94
N THR A 48 -19.84 -24.00 -68.65
CA THR A 48 -18.50 -24.12 -68.06
C THR A 48 -18.23 -23.03 -67.01
N LEU A 49 -18.54 -21.77 -67.34
CA LEU A 49 -18.38 -20.63 -66.43
C LEU A 49 -19.28 -20.76 -65.18
N LYS A 50 -20.51 -21.25 -65.36
CA LYS A 50 -21.43 -21.55 -64.25
C LYS A 50 -20.86 -22.62 -63.32
N GLY A 51 -20.24 -23.67 -63.87
CA GLY A 51 -19.52 -24.68 -63.10
C GLY A 51 -18.39 -24.09 -62.26
N HIS A 52 -17.52 -23.28 -62.87
CA HIS A 52 -16.43 -22.60 -62.16
C HIS A 52 -16.94 -21.64 -61.07
N MET A 53 -17.99 -20.87 -61.36
CA MET A 53 -18.61 -19.99 -60.37
C MET A 53 -19.14 -20.76 -59.15
N ASN A 54 -19.77 -21.93 -59.37
CA ASN A 54 -20.24 -22.77 -58.27
C ASN A 54 -19.10 -23.27 -57.38
N VAL A 55 -17.97 -23.68 -57.98
CA VAL A 55 -16.77 -24.12 -57.25
C VAL A 55 -16.18 -22.98 -56.42
N VAL A 56 -16.03 -21.78 -57.01
CA VAL A 56 -15.51 -20.60 -56.31
C VAL A 56 -16.46 -20.18 -55.18
N MET A 57 -17.77 -20.22 -55.41
CA MET A 57 -18.77 -19.88 -54.40
C MET A 57 -18.76 -20.86 -53.22
N ALA A 58 -18.63 -22.16 -53.49
CA ALA A 58 -18.51 -23.18 -52.45
C ALA A 58 -17.25 -22.97 -51.59
N SER A 59 -16.11 -22.69 -52.22
CA SER A 59 -14.86 -22.38 -51.51
C SER A 59 -14.99 -21.11 -50.65
N MET A 60 -15.65 -20.07 -51.16
CA MET A 60 -15.89 -18.82 -50.42
C MET A 60 -16.81 -19.04 -49.21
N MET A 61 -17.86 -19.85 -49.34
CA MET A 61 -18.76 -20.19 -48.23
C MET A 61 -18.03 -20.99 -47.14
N GLU A 62 -17.17 -21.94 -47.51
CA GLU A 62 -16.39 -22.72 -46.55
C GLU A 62 -15.42 -21.82 -45.76
N GLU A 63 -14.73 -20.90 -46.43
CA GLU A 63 -13.82 -19.96 -45.78
C GLU A 63 -14.57 -19.00 -44.84
N MET A 64 -15.76 -18.55 -45.24
CA MET A 64 -16.62 -17.71 -44.41
C MET A 64 -17.10 -18.45 -43.15
N ALA A 65 -17.49 -19.72 -43.28
CA ALA A 65 -17.88 -20.55 -42.14
C ALA A 65 -16.70 -20.74 -41.16
N LYS A 66 -15.49 -20.98 -41.68
CA LYS A 66 -14.26 -21.08 -40.86
C LYS A 66 -13.96 -19.77 -40.13
N ASN A 67 -14.04 -18.63 -40.82
CA ASN A 67 -13.82 -17.32 -40.21
C ASN A 67 -14.86 -17.00 -39.13
N GLN A 68 -16.12 -17.36 -39.35
CA GLN A 68 -17.19 -17.17 -38.37
C GLN A 68 -16.95 -18.04 -37.12
N ALA A 69 -16.55 -19.30 -37.30
CA ALA A 69 -16.20 -20.18 -36.18
C ALA A 69 -15.01 -19.64 -35.38
N GLN A 70 -13.98 -19.14 -36.05
CA GLN A 70 -12.80 -18.55 -35.41
C GLN A 70 -13.13 -17.27 -34.63
N LEU A 71 -14.04 -16.44 -35.14
CA LEU A 71 -14.52 -15.24 -34.45
C LEU A 71 -15.27 -15.59 -33.17
N LEU A 72 -16.11 -16.64 -33.20
CA LEU A 72 -16.84 -17.10 -32.02
C LEU A 72 -15.89 -17.66 -30.96
N GLU A 73 -14.86 -18.40 -31.37
CA GLU A 73 -13.86 -18.92 -30.43
C GLU A 73 -13.06 -17.79 -29.77
N LYS A 74 -12.62 -16.80 -30.55
CA LYS A 74 -11.95 -15.61 -30.01
C LYS A 74 -12.84 -14.79 -29.08
N ASP A 75 -14.13 -14.67 -29.38
CA ASP A 75 -15.09 -13.99 -28.50
C ASP A 75 -15.23 -14.74 -27.16
N ARG A 76 -15.21 -16.07 -27.20
CA ARG A 76 -15.23 -16.92 -26.00
C ARG A 76 -13.95 -16.75 -25.17
N GLU A 77 -12.77 -16.83 -25.81
CA GLU A 77 -11.48 -16.61 -25.14
C GLU A 77 -11.40 -15.23 -24.50
N ASN A 78 -11.87 -14.18 -25.19
CA ASN A 78 -11.90 -12.82 -24.67
C ASN A 78 -12.82 -12.70 -23.45
N LYS A 79 -13.99 -13.34 -23.46
CA LYS A 79 -14.91 -13.36 -22.32
C LYS A 79 -14.31 -14.08 -21.11
N ASP A 80 -13.65 -15.20 -21.32
CA ASP A 80 -12.98 -15.95 -20.25
C ASP A 80 -11.82 -15.14 -19.67
N MET A 81 -11.04 -14.48 -20.52
CA MET A 81 -9.96 -13.58 -20.08
C MET A 81 -10.50 -12.38 -19.29
N GLN A 82 -11.59 -11.77 -19.75
CA GLN A 82 -12.23 -10.66 -19.04
C GLN A 82 -12.73 -11.10 -17.66
N LYS A 83 -13.30 -12.29 -17.55
CA LYS A 83 -13.73 -12.86 -16.28
C LYS A 83 -12.56 -13.11 -15.33
N GLN A 84 -11.46 -13.70 -15.82
CA GLN A 84 -10.24 -13.89 -15.01
C GLN A 84 -9.66 -12.56 -14.51
N MET A 85 -9.65 -11.54 -15.35
CA MET A 85 -9.17 -10.20 -14.96
C MET A 85 -10.04 -9.59 -13.86
N GLN A 86 -11.36 -9.78 -13.93
CA GLN A 86 -12.29 -9.29 -12.92
C GLN A 86 -12.10 -10.04 -11.58
N GLU A 87 -11.99 -11.37 -11.60
CA GLU A 87 -11.70 -12.18 -10.41
C GLU A 87 -10.35 -11.79 -9.77
N MET A 88 -9.33 -11.52 -10.59
CA MET A 88 -8.02 -11.06 -10.10
C MET A 88 -8.12 -9.67 -9.44
N GLN A 89 -8.90 -8.77 -10.02
CA GLN A 89 -9.12 -7.42 -9.47
C GLN A 89 -9.86 -7.47 -8.13
N GLU A 90 -10.89 -8.31 -8.01
CA GLU A 90 -11.62 -8.51 -6.76
C GLU A 90 -10.72 -9.10 -5.66
N ASN A 91 -9.93 -10.13 -5.99
CA ASN A 91 -8.98 -10.73 -5.06
C ASN A 91 -7.91 -9.72 -4.59
N MET A 92 -7.42 -8.87 -5.50
CA MET A 92 -6.45 -7.83 -5.17
C MET A 92 -7.04 -6.79 -4.21
N ALA A 93 -8.31 -6.40 -4.41
CA ALA A 93 -9.00 -5.46 -3.52
C ALA A 93 -9.16 -6.04 -2.11
N VAL A 94 -9.53 -7.32 -1.99
CA VAL A 94 -9.64 -8.01 -0.69
C VAL A 94 -8.29 -8.04 0.02
N MET A 95 -7.21 -8.39 -0.69
CA MET A 95 -5.87 -8.43 -0.12
C MET A 95 -5.39 -7.05 0.34
N GLN A 96 -5.66 -5.99 -0.43
CA GLN A 96 -5.36 -4.62 -0.01
C GLN A 96 -6.13 -4.23 1.25
N GLN A 97 -7.42 -4.56 1.33
CA GLN A 97 -8.23 -4.26 2.51
C GLN A 97 -7.71 -5.00 3.75
N GLU A 98 -7.31 -6.26 3.61
CA GLU A 98 -6.72 -7.03 4.70
C GLU A 98 -5.40 -6.40 5.18
N ALA A 99 -4.54 -5.96 4.26
CA ALA A 99 -3.29 -5.28 4.59
C ALA A 99 -3.54 -3.98 5.35
N LEU A 100 -4.51 -3.16 4.91
CA LEU A 100 -4.90 -1.93 5.60
C LEU A 100 -5.44 -2.23 7.00
N ASN A 101 -6.29 -3.25 7.16
CA ASN A 101 -6.80 -3.64 8.47
C ASN A 101 -5.67 -4.08 9.41
N ARG A 102 -4.68 -4.83 8.92
CA ARG A 102 -3.50 -5.22 9.71
C ARG A 102 -2.67 -4.01 10.13
N LEU A 103 -2.51 -3.01 9.25
CA LEU A 103 -1.80 -1.78 9.57
C LEU A 103 -2.51 -1.00 10.69
N VAL A 104 -3.84 -0.91 10.68
CA VAL A 104 -4.61 -0.27 11.74
C VAL A 104 -4.39 -0.94 13.10
N VAL A 105 -4.36 -2.28 13.14
CA VAL A 105 -4.09 -3.03 14.38
C VAL A 105 -2.66 -2.81 14.87
N ILE A 106 -1.68 -2.77 13.97
CA ILE A 106 -0.28 -2.48 14.34
C ILE A 106 -0.18 -1.05 14.90
N GLN A 107 -0.79 -0.08 14.22
CA GLN A 107 -0.78 1.32 14.65
C GLN A 107 -1.43 1.47 16.02
N SER A 108 -2.58 0.82 16.28
CA SER A 108 -3.25 0.89 17.58
C SER A 108 -2.42 0.24 18.69
N ARG A 109 -1.73 -0.87 18.42
CA ARG A 109 -0.80 -1.50 19.37
C ARG A 109 0.41 -0.63 19.65
N VAL A 110 1.02 -0.05 18.62
CA VAL A 110 2.14 0.89 18.79
C VAL A 110 1.70 2.10 19.59
N GLN A 111 0.54 2.68 19.29
CA GLN A 111 -0.01 3.78 20.07
C GLN A 111 -0.25 3.38 21.52
N ALA A 112 -0.83 2.21 21.79
CA ALA A 112 -1.05 1.71 23.15
C ALA A 112 0.26 1.50 23.90
N ILE A 113 1.31 0.96 23.26
CA ILE A 113 2.65 0.82 23.86
C ILE A 113 3.26 2.20 24.13
N LEU A 114 3.13 3.14 23.20
CA LEU A 114 3.64 4.50 23.37
C LEU A 114 2.90 5.24 24.49
N THR A 115 1.58 5.10 24.58
CA THR A 115 0.78 5.65 25.68
C THR A 115 1.13 4.99 27.00
N GLN A 116 1.25 3.66 27.07
CA GLN A 116 1.67 2.96 28.29
C GLN A 116 3.09 3.35 28.74
N THR A 117 4.02 3.52 27.80
CA THR A 117 5.38 3.97 28.12
C THR A 117 5.36 5.43 28.56
N TYR A 118 4.60 6.33 27.93
CA TYR A 118 4.46 7.72 28.39
C TYR A 118 3.78 7.84 29.75
N GLU A 119 2.70 7.11 30.01
CA GLU A 119 1.99 7.09 31.30
C GLU A 119 2.88 6.53 32.44
N LEU A 120 3.81 5.60 32.13
CA LEU A 120 4.81 5.12 33.09
C LEU A 120 5.94 6.13 33.36
N PHE A 121 6.22 7.06 32.43
CA PHE A 121 7.19 8.14 32.61
C PHE A 121 6.57 9.44 33.17
N GLU A 122 5.24 9.55 33.22
CA GLU A 122 4.52 10.70 33.82
C GLU A 122 4.40 10.65 35.35
N TYR A 123 4.99 9.65 36.01
CA TYR A 123 5.48 9.83 37.39
C TYR A 123 7.01 9.93 37.40
N PRO A 124 7.60 11.05 36.96
CA PRO A 124 9.00 11.36 37.18
C PRO A 124 9.12 11.86 38.62
N ILE A 125 8.74 11.06 39.62
CA ILE A 125 9.19 11.36 40.98
C ILE A 125 10.69 11.14 40.92
N PRO A 126 11.53 12.19 41.06
CA PRO A 126 12.96 12.00 41.07
C PRO A 126 13.24 11.03 42.22
N ARG A 127 13.82 9.87 41.90
CA ARG A 127 13.97 8.77 42.88
C ARG A 127 14.91 9.17 44.01
N LEU A 128 15.73 10.18 43.75
CA LEU A 128 16.75 10.68 44.66
C LEU A 128 16.38 12.12 45.07
N PHE A 129 16.26 12.31 46.37
CA PHE A 129 16.08 13.61 46.99
C PHE A 129 17.08 13.79 48.12
N ILE A 130 17.35 15.04 48.47
CA ILE A 130 18.13 15.44 49.62
C ILE A 130 17.31 16.40 50.47
N VAL A 131 17.36 16.21 51.79
CA VAL A 131 16.72 17.10 52.75
C VAL A 131 17.79 18.00 53.35
N LEU A 132 17.63 19.31 53.19
CA LEU A 132 18.58 20.30 53.69
C LEU A 132 17.87 21.31 54.61
N PRO A 133 18.58 21.86 55.61
CA PRO A 133 18.06 22.97 56.39
C PRO A 133 17.76 24.17 55.48
N LYS A 134 16.66 24.87 55.74
CA LYS A 134 16.28 26.09 55.00
C LYS A 134 17.26 27.24 55.27
N GLU A 135 17.78 27.30 56.49
CA GLU A 135 18.71 28.32 56.97
C GLU A 135 19.97 27.61 57.48
N GLN A 136 21.02 27.56 56.66
CA GLN A 136 22.26 26.85 57.01
C GLN A 136 23.08 27.57 58.09
N GLU A 137 22.96 28.90 58.17
CA GLU A 137 23.76 29.76 59.05
C GLU A 137 23.34 29.66 60.53
N LEU A 138 22.13 29.19 60.81
CA LEU A 138 21.54 29.14 62.16
C LEU A 138 21.42 27.71 62.70
N TRP A 139 22.04 26.73 62.04
CA TRP A 139 21.87 25.32 62.35
C TRP A 139 22.34 24.94 63.76
N ASP A 140 21.39 24.69 64.67
CA ASP A 140 21.66 24.15 66.01
C ASP A 140 21.94 22.64 65.93
N LYS A 141 23.19 22.26 66.20
CA LYS A 141 23.63 20.85 66.24
C LYS A 141 23.00 20.05 67.37
N LEU A 142 22.60 20.70 68.46
CA LEU A 142 22.02 20.03 69.62
C LEU A 142 20.54 19.71 69.38
N ASN A 143 19.83 20.57 68.65
CA ASN A 143 18.42 20.38 68.29
C ASN A 143 18.19 20.59 66.80
N PRO A 144 18.63 19.65 65.94
CA PRO A 144 18.58 19.81 64.49
C PRO A 144 17.16 19.98 63.94
N PHE A 145 16.14 19.46 64.64
CA PHE A 145 14.75 19.50 64.19
C PHE A 145 13.99 20.79 64.56
N THR A 146 14.64 21.75 65.22
CA THR A 146 14.04 23.05 65.55
C THR A 146 13.90 23.96 64.33
N HIS A 147 14.67 23.67 63.26
CA HIS A 147 14.72 24.48 62.05
C HIS A 147 13.83 23.90 60.94
N LYS A 148 13.39 24.78 60.03
CA LYS A 148 12.63 24.37 58.84
C LYS A 148 13.55 23.66 57.86
N PHE A 149 13.07 22.57 57.26
CA PHE A 149 13.79 21.84 56.22
C PHE A 149 13.15 22.04 54.87
N LYS A 150 13.94 21.81 53.82
CA LYS A 150 13.47 21.71 52.45
C LYS A 150 13.92 20.41 51.81
N VAL A 151 13.03 19.84 51.00
CA VAL A 151 13.32 18.70 50.14
C VAL A 151 13.72 19.23 48.77
N TYR A 152 14.90 18.82 48.33
CA TYR A 152 15.41 19.06 46.99
C TYR A 152 15.52 17.74 46.25
N PHE A 153 15.21 17.74 44.96
CA PHE A 153 15.35 16.59 44.09
C PHE A 153 16.68 16.67 43.35
N LEU A 154 17.31 15.52 43.17
CA LEU A 154 18.53 15.41 42.39
C LEU A 154 18.18 15.22 40.90
N CYS A 155 18.96 15.82 40.01
CA CYS A 155 18.86 15.57 38.57
C CYS A 155 19.30 14.13 38.32
N GLU A 156 18.50 13.35 37.60
CA GLU A 156 18.84 11.98 37.18
C GLU A 156 19.80 11.96 35.97
N CYS A 157 20.44 13.10 35.72
CA CYS A 157 21.19 13.44 34.53
C CYS A 157 22.62 12.87 34.62
N GLY A 158 22.74 11.55 34.61
CA GLY A 158 24.00 10.82 34.78
C GLY A 158 24.74 10.51 33.48
N ASP A 159 25.83 9.73 33.56
CA ASP A 159 26.67 9.36 32.42
C ASP A 159 25.93 8.70 31.25
N HIS A 160 24.80 8.03 31.53
CA HIS A 160 23.94 7.40 30.53
C HIS A 160 23.19 8.42 29.65
N THR A 161 23.14 9.69 30.05
CA THR A 161 22.56 10.80 29.27
C THR A 161 23.61 11.60 28.48
N LYS A 162 24.90 11.26 28.62
CA LYS A 162 25.97 11.87 27.82
C LYS A 162 25.75 11.57 26.34
N LYS A 163 25.53 12.62 25.53
CA LYS A 163 25.53 12.48 24.07
C LYS A 163 26.93 12.08 23.63
N LYS A 164 27.08 10.90 23.01
CA LYS A 164 28.37 10.35 22.54
C LYS A 164 29.05 11.19 21.44
N SER A 165 28.44 12.27 20.96
CA SER A 165 28.82 12.92 19.69
C SER A 165 29.05 14.43 19.72
N SER A 166 28.99 15.11 20.87
CA SER A 166 29.25 16.56 20.92
C SER A 166 30.54 16.89 21.66
N SER A 167 31.61 16.98 20.90
CA SER A 167 32.98 17.40 21.26
C SER A 167 33.11 18.88 21.67
N SER A 168 32.10 19.48 22.30
CA SER A 168 32.13 20.91 22.65
C SER A 168 31.51 21.30 23.99
N SER A 169 31.00 20.36 24.79
CA SER A 169 30.56 20.68 26.16
C SER A 169 31.04 19.61 27.13
N ASN A 170 32.19 19.86 27.72
CA ASN A 170 32.77 19.07 28.82
C ASN A 170 31.97 19.35 30.12
N ILE A 171 30.65 19.21 30.06
CA ILE A 171 29.77 19.41 31.22
C ILE A 171 29.94 18.15 32.06
N SER A 172 30.54 18.32 33.24
CA SER A 172 30.66 17.22 34.17
C SER A 172 29.27 16.81 34.66
N HIS A 173 28.88 15.57 34.38
CA HIS A 173 27.61 14.98 34.83
C HIS A 173 27.71 14.52 36.31
N HIS A 174 28.19 15.39 37.19
CA HIS A 174 28.14 15.16 38.63
C HIS A 174 26.69 15.22 39.13
N ILE A 175 26.41 14.55 40.24
CA ILE A 175 25.11 14.65 40.94
C ILE A 175 24.87 16.13 41.26
N HIS A 176 23.79 16.68 40.74
CA HIS A 176 23.39 18.07 40.97
C HIS A 176 21.90 18.15 41.30
N LEU A 177 21.50 19.24 41.92
CA LEU A 177 20.08 19.49 42.18
C LEU A 177 19.35 19.72 40.85
N ALA A 178 18.14 19.17 40.74
CA ALA A 178 17.21 19.55 39.69
C ALA A 178 16.90 21.05 39.80
N LYS A 179 16.57 21.70 38.68
CA LYS A 179 16.29 23.14 38.64
C LYS A 179 14.93 23.45 39.25
N HIS A 180 14.82 23.48 40.58
CA HIS A 180 13.61 23.83 41.33
C HIS A 180 13.94 24.48 42.69
N PRO A 181 13.01 25.23 43.31
CA PRO A 181 13.26 26.04 44.52
C PRO A 181 13.29 25.25 45.85
N GLY A 182 13.16 23.92 45.80
CA GLY A 182 12.92 23.08 46.96
C GLY A 182 11.49 23.16 47.50
N TYR A 183 11.03 22.11 48.17
CA TYR A 183 9.72 22.03 48.82
C TYR A 183 9.89 22.14 50.33
N ASP A 184 9.12 23.01 51.00
CA ASP A 184 9.18 23.15 52.45
C ASP A 184 8.64 21.87 53.13
N LEU A 185 9.43 21.33 54.07
CA LEU A 185 9.04 20.16 54.85
C LEU A 185 8.29 20.62 56.09
N LEU A 186 6.95 20.50 56.04
CA LEU A 186 6.06 21.01 57.09
C LEU A 186 6.15 20.21 58.41
N ARG A 187 6.48 18.92 58.32
CA ARG A 187 6.51 17.99 59.46
C ARG A 187 7.81 17.18 59.45
N PRO A 188 8.95 17.82 59.78
CA PRO A 188 10.26 17.19 59.67
C PRO A 188 10.37 15.96 60.58
N THR A 189 9.92 16.04 61.83
CA THR A 189 9.97 14.92 62.78
C THR A 189 9.25 13.68 62.23
N GLU A 190 7.98 13.82 61.81
CA GLU A 190 7.20 12.71 61.25
C GLU A 190 7.83 12.15 59.97
N PHE A 191 8.42 13.01 59.14
CA PHE A 191 9.11 12.59 57.93
C PHE A 191 10.33 11.72 58.24
N PHE A 192 11.18 12.16 59.17
CA PHE A 192 12.39 11.40 59.54
C PHE A 192 12.07 10.16 60.37
N GLU A 193 11.02 10.15 61.18
CA GLU A 193 10.56 8.92 61.84
C GLU A 193 10.10 7.87 60.84
N LYS A 194 9.34 8.29 59.82
CA LYS A 194 8.77 7.39 58.83
C LYS A 194 9.78 6.90 57.80
N TYR A 195 10.66 7.78 57.31
CA TYR A 195 11.57 7.50 56.19
C TYR A 195 13.04 7.45 56.60
N GLY A 196 13.41 7.98 57.76
CA GLY A 196 14.79 8.01 58.24
C GLY A 196 15.44 6.63 58.35
N PRO A 197 14.79 5.61 58.91
CA PRO A 197 15.36 4.26 58.95
C PRO A 197 15.70 3.71 57.55
N TYR A 198 14.81 3.94 56.57
CA TYR A 198 15.05 3.54 55.19
C TYR A 198 16.23 4.30 54.57
N LEU A 199 16.32 5.62 54.80
CA LEU A 199 17.44 6.44 54.33
C LEU A 199 18.78 5.98 54.93
N LEU A 200 18.81 5.65 56.22
CA LEU A 200 20.02 5.16 56.88
C LEU A 200 20.49 3.82 56.30
N THR A 201 19.59 2.87 56.11
CA THR A 201 19.92 1.58 55.47
C THR A 201 20.45 1.75 54.04
N MET A 202 19.96 2.75 53.30
CA MET A 202 20.44 3.05 51.95
C MET A 202 21.82 3.72 51.93
N MET A 203 22.24 4.38 53.02
CA MET A 203 23.55 5.04 53.14
C MET A 203 24.65 4.13 53.69
N GLU A 204 24.29 3.02 54.36
CA GLU A 204 25.22 2.02 54.89
C GLU A 204 25.62 0.93 53.87
N MET A 205 25.01 0.91 52.69
CA MET A 205 25.36 0.05 51.55
C MET A 205 26.41 0.69 50.64
#